data_AF-A0A1M7CN18-F1
#
_entry.id   AF-A0A1M7CN18-F1
#
_cell.length_a   1.000
_cell.length_b   1.000
_cell.length_c   1.000
_cell.angle_alpha   90.00
_cell.angle_beta   90.00
_cell.angle_gamma   90.00
#
_symmetry.space_group_name_H-M   'P 1'
#
loop_
_entity.id
_entity.type
_entity.pdbx_description
1 polymer ?
#
loop_
_entity_poly.entity_id
_entity_poly.type
_entity_poly.pdbx_seq_one_letter_code
_entity_poly.pdbx_strand_id
1 'polypeptide(L)' 'MTDDDPNEAYEVVPIEPGPLGPPEGWWTVKWNAIPVRHFPGKEKAERYATDPEYRASLVTGKPWEKAKGK' A
#
# COMPACT_ATOMS: atom_id res chain seq x y z
N MET A 1 17.30 -16.75 1.49
CA MET A 1 16.06 -17.44 1.09
C MET A 1 15.00 -16.37 1.06
N THR A 2 14.53 -16.01 -0.13
CA THR A 2 13.46 -15.05 -0.33
C THR A 2 12.23 -15.62 0.35
N ASP A 3 11.73 -14.91 1.35
CA ASP A 3 10.47 -15.17 2.03
C ASP A 3 9.34 -14.89 1.02
N ASP A 4 9.15 -15.82 0.09
CA ASP A 4 7.97 -15.91 -0.76
C ASP A 4 6.88 -16.55 0.10
N ASP A 5 6.40 -15.81 1.10
CA ASP A 5 5.29 -16.27 1.93
C ASP A 5 4.06 -16.38 1.01
N PRO A 6 3.51 -17.59 0.77
CA PRO A 6 2.39 -17.77 -0.13
C PRO A 6 1.09 -17.13 0.41
N ASN A 7 1.09 -16.62 1.64
CA ASN A 7 -0.01 -15.88 2.26
C ASN A 7 0.18 -14.35 2.13
N GLU A 8 1.24 -13.89 1.46
CA GLU A 8 1.46 -12.49 1.10
C GLU A 8 0.61 -12.07 -0.12
N ALA A 9 -0.70 -12.24 -0.03
CA ALA A 9 -1.64 -11.79 -1.05
C ALA A 9 -1.90 -10.29 -0.90
N TYR A 10 -1.13 -9.47 -1.62
CA TYR A 10 -1.45 -8.06 -1.82
C TYR A 10 -2.49 -7.92 -2.93
N GLU A 11 -3.71 -7.52 -2.56
CA GLU A 11 -4.79 -7.28 -3.50
C GLU A 11 -4.84 -5.80 -3.90
N VAL A 12 -4.73 -5.52 -5.19
CA VAL A 12 -4.84 -4.16 -5.73
C VAL A 12 -6.27 -3.96 -6.22
N VAL A 13 -7.06 -3.20 -5.46
CA VAL A 13 -8.45 -2.91 -5.79
C VAL A 13 -8.63 -1.43 -6.16
N PRO A 14 -9.45 -1.10 -7.16
CA PRO A 14 -9.80 0.28 -7.42
C PRO A 14 -10.58 0.83 -6.21
N ILE A 15 -10.37 2.11 -5.88
CA ILE A 15 -11.23 2.80 -4.92
C ILE A 15 -12.53 3.14 -5.62
N GLU A 16 -13.65 2.76 -5.01
CA GLU A 16 -14.94 3.28 -5.43
C GLU A 16 -15.02 4.78 -5.05
N PRO A 17 -15.20 5.68 -6.03
CA PRO A 17 -15.32 7.10 -5.75
C PRO A 17 -16.63 7.36 -4.99
N GLY A 18 -16.54 7.40 -3.66
CA GLY A 18 -17.65 7.79 -2.79
C GLY A 18 -17.69 9.31 -2.56
N PRO A 19 -18.80 9.87 -2.06
CA PRO A 19 -18.93 11.30 -1.75
C PRO A 19 -17.94 11.81 -0.69
N LEU A 20 -17.32 10.89 0.07
CA LEU A 20 -16.24 11.14 1.05
C LEU A 20 -14.96 10.34 0.73
N GLY A 21 -14.94 9.65 -0.42
CA GLY A 21 -13.84 8.79 -0.83
C GLY A 21 -12.74 9.57 -1.53
N PRO A 22 -11.54 8.98 -1.66
CA PRO A 22 -10.50 9.50 -2.54
C PRO A 22 -11.03 9.71 -3.96
N PRO A 23 -10.49 10.69 -4.71
CA PRO A 23 -10.95 10.98 -6.05
C PRO A 23 -10.78 9.77 -6.97
N GLU A 24 -11.58 9.73 -8.03
CA GLU A 24 -11.53 8.68 -9.05
C GLU A 24 -10.10 8.49 -9.59
N GLY A 25 -9.71 7.24 -9.84
CA GLY A 25 -8.36 6.89 -10.30
C GLY A 25 -7.39 6.52 -9.19
N TRP A 26 -7.82 6.53 -7.93
CA TRP A 26 -7.05 6.00 -6.81
C TRP A 26 -7.24 4.49 -6.66
N TRP A 27 -6.18 3.82 -6.22
CA TRP A 27 -6.10 2.38 -6.06
C TRP A 27 -5.67 2.06 -4.63
N THR A 28 -6.28 1.04 -4.04
CA THR A 28 -5.95 0.55 -2.70
C THR A 28 -5.21 -0.76 -2.83
N VAL A 29 -4.08 -0.88 -2.16
CA VAL A 29 -3.45 -2.16 -1.90
C VAL A 29 -3.94 -2.67 -0.55
N LYS A 30 -4.57 -3.84 -0.55
CA LYS A 30 -4.96 -4.58 0.64
C LYS A 30 -3.98 -5.71 0.90
N TRP A 31 -3.69 -5.98 2.16
CA TRP A 31 -2.95 -7.18 2.58
C TRP A 31 -3.87 -7.96 3.49
N ASN A 32 -4.15 -9.23 3.15
CA ASN A 32 -5.11 -10.04 3.91
C ASN A 32 -6.47 -9.33 4.11
N ALA A 33 -7.04 -8.75 3.03
CA ALA A 33 -8.25 -7.93 3.02
C ALA A 33 -8.20 -6.59 3.80
N ILE A 34 -7.08 -6.25 4.46
CA ILE A 34 -6.89 -5.00 5.20
C ILE A 34 -6.26 -3.94 4.29
N PRO A 35 -6.86 -2.75 4.11
CA PRO A 35 -6.26 -1.69 3.29
C PRO A 35 -4.96 -1.19 3.93
N VAL A 36 -3.83 -1.42 3.25
CA VAL A 36 -2.50 -1.02 3.72
C VAL A 36 -2.12 0.35 3.17
N ARG A 37 -2.41 0.62 1.89
CA ARG A 37 -2.00 1.87 1.24
C ARG A 37 -2.85 2.26 0.04
N HIS A 38 -2.98 3.56 -0.19
CA HIS A 38 -3.63 4.14 -1.36
C HIS A 38 -2.59 4.75 -2.31
N PHE A 39 -2.80 4.60 -3.62
CA PHE A 39 -1.97 5.16 -4.67
C PHE A 39 -2.83 5.88 -5.72
N PRO A 40 -2.37 7.01 -6.28
CA PRO A 40 -3.08 7.73 -7.34
C PRO A 40 -2.93 7.07 -8.73
N GLY A 41 -2.91 5.73 -8.80
CA GLY A 41 -2.76 4.99 -10.05
C GLY A 41 -2.45 3.51 -9.86
N LYS A 42 -2.94 2.68 -10.79
CA LYS A 42 -2.83 1.22 -10.74
C LYS A 42 -1.39 0.73 -10.76
N GLU A 43 -0.57 1.31 -11.63
CA GLU A 43 0.83 0.90 -11.86
C GLU A 43 1.66 0.94 -10.56
N LYS A 44 1.50 2.00 -9.76
CA LYS A 44 2.21 2.12 -8.48
C LYS A 44 1.68 1.13 -7.43
N ALA A 45 0.38 0.86 -7.44
CA ALA A 45 -0.24 -0.11 -6.55
C ALA A 45 0.18 -1.55 -6.88
N GLU A 46 0.20 -1.91 -8.17
CA GLU A 46 0.69 -3.19 -8.68
C GLU A 46 2.18 -3.39 -8.39
N ARG A 47 2.98 -2.34 -8.59
CA ARG A 47 4.39 -2.37 -8.23
C ARG A 47 4.59 -2.55 -6.73
N TYR A 48 3.77 -1.93 -5.88
CA TYR A 48 3.83 -2.14 -4.43
C TYR A 48 3.49 -3.58 -3.99
N ALA A 49 2.53 -4.21 -4.69
CA ALA A 49 2.17 -5.60 -4.45
C ALA A 49 3.29 -6.57 -4.88
N THR A 50 3.93 -6.30 -6.03
CA THR A 50 4.87 -7.22 -6.68
C THR A 50 6.33 -7.01 -6.26
N ASP A 51 6.72 -5.78 -5.93
CA ASP A 51 8.10 -5.36 -5.75
C ASP A 51 8.40 -5.08 -4.25
N PRO A 52 9.03 -6.03 -3.53
CA PRO A 52 9.32 -5.89 -2.11
C PRO A 52 10.36 -4.79 -1.83
N GLU A 53 11.27 -4.50 -2.76
CA GLU A 53 12.27 -3.43 -2.61
C GLU A 53 11.62 -2.04 -2.72
N TYR A 54 10.67 -1.89 -3.64
CA TYR A 54 9.82 -0.70 -3.77
C TYR A 54 8.95 -0.53 -2.51
N ARG A 55 8.42 -1.63 -1.97
CA ARG A 55 7.68 -1.62 -0.69
C ARG A 55 8.56 -1.15 0.46
N ALA A 56 9.76 -1.69 0.61
CA ALA A 56 10.72 -1.32 1.64
C ALA A 56 11.16 0.14 1.49
N SER A 57 11.36 0.62 0.26
CA SER A 57 11.69 2.02 -0.03
C SER A 57 10.57 2.99 0.36
N LEU A 58 9.30 2.55 0.31
CA LEU A 58 8.14 3.36 0.73
C LEU A 58 7.87 3.35 2.23
N VAL A 59 8.57 2.48 2.98
CA VAL A 59 8.62 2.44 4.45
C VAL A 59 9.68 3.42 5.01
N THR A 60 10.18 4.37 4.21
CA THR A 60 11.17 5.39 4.60
C THR A 60 10.69 6.46 5.61
N GLY A 61 9.61 6.22 6.32
CA GLY A 61 9.19 7.10 7.42
C GLY A 61 8.13 6.44 8.25
N LYS A 62 8.54 5.80 9.35
CA LYS A 62 7.65 5.47 10.46
C LYS A 62 7.13 6.79 11.05
N PRO A 63 5.85 7.17 10.87
CA PRO A 63 5.33 8.37 11.52
C PRO A 63 5.34 8.24 13.06
N TRP A 64 5.43 7.01 13.60
CA TRP A 64 5.50 6.75 15.04
C TRP A 64 6.87 7.02 15.68
N GLU A 65 7.98 7.07 14.92
CA GLU A 65 9.29 7.48 15.46
C GLU A 65 9.44 9.02 15.57
N LYS A 66 8.58 9.80 14.90
CA LYS A 66 8.54 11.27 15.05
C LYS A 66 7.70 11.73 16.25
N ALA A 67 7.10 10.82 17.01
CA ALA A 67 6.31 11.13 18.20
C ALA A 67 7.13 11.06 19.53
N LYS A 68 8.46 10.93 19.47
CA LYS A 68 9.32 10.97 20.67
C LYS A 68 10.50 11.92 20.46
N GLY A 69 10.31 13.19 20.82
CA GLY A 69 11.38 14.18 20.78
C GLY A 69 10.84 15.58 21.01
N LYS A 70 10.44 15.86 22.26
CA LYS A 70 10.34 17.21 22.81
C LYS A 70 11.61 17.49 23.59
#